data_AF-A0A8I2FTR6-F1
#
_entry.id   AF-A0A8I2FTR6-F1
#
_cell.length_a   1.000
_cell.length_b   1.000
_cell.length_c   1.000
_cell.angle_alpha   90.00
_cell.angle_beta   90.00
_cell.angle_gamma   90.00
#
_symmetry.space_group_name_H-M   'P 1'
#
loop_
_entity.id
_entity.type
_entity.pdbx_description
1 polymer ?
#
loop_
_entity_poly.entity_id
_entity_poly.type
_entity_poly.pdbx_seq_one_letter_code
_entity_poly.pdbx_strand_id
1 'polypeptide(L)'
;MLLKKVRSIMKAQEKKKQVKIQVVNEKRLDYSNVKRIQVTVRVPALSKEKLKEEIKNLCVSYYRRGNHAVAVHVYLMTDKIKGHNWYAMYHFAPGGEWGKAAAGVPFSDYRLKVEFNTEDMRKL
;
A
#
# COMPACT_ATOMS: atom_id res chain seq x y z
N MET A 1 -40.71 -0.48 -18.99
CA MET A 1 -40.07 0.49 -18.07
C MET A 1 -38.99 -0.12 -17.14
N LEU A 2 -39.07 -1.42 -16.77
CA LEU A 2 -38.12 -2.06 -15.86
C LEU A 2 -36.67 -2.20 -16.38
N LEU A 3 -36.47 -2.44 -17.68
CA LEU A 3 -35.13 -2.66 -18.26
C LEU A 3 -34.18 -1.45 -18.16
N LYS A 4 -34.71 -0.22 -18.18
CA LYS A 4 -33.90 1.00 -18.00
C LYS A 4 -33.42 1.17 -16.55
N LYS A 5 -34.24 0.73 -15.58
CA LYS A 5 -33.92 0.81 -14.14
C LYS A 5 -32.84 -0.21 -13.77
N VAL A 6 -32.92 -1.43 -14.30
CA VAL A 6 -31.89 -2.48 -14.10
C VAL A 6 -30.55 -2.08 -14.71
N ARG A 7 -30.52 -1.55 -15.94
CA ARG A 7 -29.28 -1.05 -16.55
C ARG A 7 -28.67 0.14 -15.79
N SER A 8 -29.49 1.01 -15.20
CA SER A 8 -29.02 2.13 -14.38
C SER A 8 -28.43 1.65 -13.04
N ILE A 9 -29.04 0.64 -12.41
CA ILE A 9 -28.53 0.01 -11.20
C ILE A 9 -27.23 -0.75 -11.49
N MET A 10 -27.15 -1.50 -12.60
CA MET A 10 -25.92 -2.19 -13.00
C MET A 10 -24.79 -1.20 -13.34
N LYS A 11 -25.07 -0.08 -14.03
CA LYS A 11 -24.09 1.00 -14.26
C LYS A 11 -23.69 1.73 -12.96
N ALA A 12 -24.60 1.87 -11.99
CA ALA A 12 -24.28 2.43 -10.68
C ALA A 12 -23.47 1.46 -9.80
N GLN A 13 -23.64 0.14 -9.98
CA GLN A 13 -22.82 -0.88 -9.34
C GLN A 13 -21.45 -1.03 -10.02
N GLU A 14 -21.34 -0.87 -11.34
CA GLU A 14 -20.05 -0.75 -12.04
C GLU A 14 -19.32 0.56 -11.72
N LYS A 15 -20.04 1.67 -11.46
CA LYS A 15 -19.45 2.92 -10.93
C LYS A 15 -19.09 2.86 -9.45
N LYS A 16 -19.54 1.82 -8.72
CA LYS A 16 -19.10 1.48 -7.36
C LYS A 16 -18.02 0.39 -7.33
N LYS A 17 -17.27 0.22 -8.43
CA LYS A 17 -15.92 -0.34 -8.32
C LYS A 17 -15.11 0.65 -7.50
N GLN A 18 -15.13 0.50 -6.18
CA GLN A 18 -14.12 1.09 -5.31
C GLN A 18 -12.79 0.76 -5.96
N VAL A 19 -12.12 1.79 -6.47
CA VAL A 19 -10.83 1.63 -7.11
C VAL A 19 -9.89 1.22 -5.98
N LYS A 20 -9.66 -0.08 -5.82
CA LYS A 20 -8.83 -0.62 -4.74
C LYS A 20 -7.36 -0.33 -5.03
N ILE A 21 -6.53 -0.37 -3.98
CA ILE A 21 -5.07 -0.36 -4.12
C ILE A 21 -4.66 -1.44 -5.13
N GLN A 22 -3.91 -1.06 -6.15
CA GLN A 22 -3.38 -1.97 -7.15
C GLN A 22 -1.92 -2.27 -6.84
N VAL A 23 -1.60 -3.53 -6.56
CA VAL A 23 -0.20 -3.97 -6.47
C VAL A 23 0.35 -4.08 -7.89
N VAL A 24 1.39 -3.31 -8.18
CA VAL A 24 2.02 -3.20 -9.50
C VAL A 24 3.29 -4.03 -9.57
N ASN A 25 4.04 -4.12 -8.47
CA ASN A 25 5.27 -4.88 -8.42
C ASN A 25 5.52 -5.41 -7.00
N GLU A 26 6.14 -6.58 -6.93
CA GLU A 26 6.64 -7.19 -5.70
C GLU A 26 8.10 -7.58 -5.91
N LYS A 27 8.99 -7.06 -5.06
CA LYS A 27 10.42 -7.35 -5.11
C LYS A 27 10.86 -7.94 -3.78
N ARG A 28 11.34 -9.18 -3.80
CA ARG A 28 11.96 -9.80 -2.63
C ARG A 28 13.38 -9.28 -2.44
N LEU A 29 13.72 -8.98 -1.20
CA LEU A 29 15.00 -8.40 -0.77
C LEU A 29 15.53 -9.19 0.43
N ASP A 30 15.46 -10.51 0.32
CA ASP A 30 15.80 -11.44 1.38
C ASP A 30 17.33 -11.50 1.56
N TYR A 31 17.80 -11.41 2.81
CA TYR A 31 19.22 -11.55 3.14
C TYR A 31 19.37 -12.07 4.58
N SER A 32 20.38 -12.91 4.82
CA SER A 32 20.66 -13.55 6.13
C SER A 32 19.43 -14.24 6.75
N ASN A 33 18.69 -15.02 5.96
CA ASN A 33 17.45 -15.70 6.38
C ASN A 33 16.30 -14.78 6.84
N VAL A 34 16.44 -13.46 6.65
CA VAL A 34 15.38 -12.50 6.93
C VAL A 34 14.64 -12.18 5.64
N LYS A 35 13.38 -12.67 5.56
CA LYS A 35 12.44 -12.40 4.47
C LYS A 35 11.97 -10.93 4.46
N ARG A 36 12.22 -10.21 3.38
CA ARG A 36 11.86 -8.80 3.21
C ARG A 36 11.24 -8.59 1.84
N ILE A 37 10.20 -7.77 1.78
CA ILE A 37 9.52 -7.49 0.53
C ILE A 37 9.26 -6.01 0.32
N GLN A 38 9.65 -5.50 -0.84
CA GLN A 38 9.24 -4.20 -1.31
C GLN A 38 8.05 -4.37 -2.27
N VAL A 39 6.98 -3.65 -2.02
CA VAL A 39 5.73 -3.69 -2.76
C VAL A 39 5.49 -2.31 -3.37
N THR A 40 5.33 -2.25 -4.68
CA THR A 40 4.93 -1.02 -5.36
C THR A 40 3.44 -1.07 -5.60
N VAL A 41 2.73 -0.03 -5.16
CA VAL A 41 1.28 0.08 -5.33
C VAL A 41 0.87 1.37 -5.99
N ARG A 42 -0.24 1.30 -6.72
CA ARG A 42 -1.00 2.45 -7.22
C ARG A 42 -2.28 2.61 -6.44
N VAL A 43 -2.57 3.83 -6.02
CA VAL A 43 -3.77 4.17 -5.25
C VAL A 43 -4.57 5.25 -5.97
N PRO A 44 -5.91 5.23 -5.91
CA PRO A 44 -6.67 6.41 -6.32
C PRO A 44 -6.42 7.54 -5.32
N ALA A 45 -6.95 8.74 -5.61
CA ALA A 45 -6.98 9.82 -4.64
C ALA A 45 -7.83 9.40 -3.43
N LEU A 46 -7.16 9.02 -2.34
CA LEU A 46 -7.74 8.65 -1.06
C LEU A 46 -7.38 9.70 -0.01
N SER A 47 -8.20 9.85 1.02
CA SER A 47 -7.80 10.60 2.20
C SER A 47 -6.58 9.94 2.87
N LYS A 48 -5.76 10.73 3.56
CA LYS A 48 -4.56 10.23 4.26
C LYS A 48 -4.89 9.10 5.24
N GLU A 49 -6.01 9.21 5.95
CA GLU A 49 -6.49 8.20 6.90
C GLU A 49 -6.86 6.89 6.21
N LYS A 50 -7.64 6.99 5.12
CA LYS A 50 -8.05 5.79 4.36
C LYS A 50 -6.85 5.12 3.72
N LEU A 51 -5.91 5.89 3.17
CA LEU A 51 -4.67 5.36 2.62
C LEU A 51 -3.88 4.61 3.70
N LYS A 52 -3.69 5.20 4.89
CA LYS A 52 -2.97 4.56 6.00
C LYS A 52 -3.64 3.23 6.41
N GLU A 53 -4.96 3.20 6.49
CA GLU A 53 -5.71 1.99 6.83
C GLU A 53 -5.51 0.87 5.80
N GLU A 54 -5.67 1.19 4.52
CA GLU A 54 -5.52 0.23 3.42
C GLU A 54 -4.07 -0.31 3.34
N ILE A 55 -3.07 0.56 3.49
CA ILE A 55 -1.66 0.14 3.50
C ILE A 55 -1.32 -0.68 4.74
N LYS A 56 -1.89 -0.34 5.91
CA LYS A 56 -1.74 -1.15 7.13
C LYS A 56 -2.27 -2.58 6.90
N ASN A 57 -3.46 -2.70 6.33
CA ASN A 57 -4.07 -3.99 6.01
C ASN A 57 -3.21 -4.79 5.01
N LEU A 58 -2.67 -4.12 4.00
CA LEU A 58 -1.74 -4.71 3.04
C LEU A 58 -0.48 -5.24 3.73
N CYS A 59 0.17 -4.43 4.55
CA CYS A 59 1.37 -4.81 5.30
C CYS A 59 1.13 -6.00 6.23
N VAL A 60 0.02 -6.01 6.97
CA VAL A 60 -0.38 -7.15 7.81
C VAL A 60 -0.57 -8.42 6.98
N SER A 61 -1.13 -8.31 5.78
CA SER A 61 -1.29 -9.47 4.89
C SER A 61 0.05 -10.07 4.47
N TYR A 62 1.07 -9.27 4.18
CA TYR A 62 2.41 -9.76 3.84
C TYR A 62 3.16 -10.32 5.05
N TYR A 63 2.99 -9.72 6.23
CA TYR A 63 3.51 -10.29 7.47
C TYR A 63 2.95 -11.69 7.72
N ARG A 64 1.63 -11.89 7.57
CA ARG A 64 0.99 -13.21 7.69
C ARG A 64 1.49 -14.24 6.67
N ARG A 65 2.05 -13.79 5.54
CA ARG A 65 2.73 -14.65 4.55
C ARG A 65 4.19 -14.99 4.94
N GLY A 66 4.63 -14.56 6.12
CA GLY A 66 5.96 -14.86 6.67
C GLY A 66 7.05 -13.84 6.32
N ASN A 67 6.68 -12.62 5.92
CA ASN A 67 7.68 -11.55 5.72
C ASN A 67 8.01 -10.87 7.06
N HIS A 68 9.30 -10.66 7.32
CA HIS A 68 9.78 -9.99 8.53
C HIS A 68 9.85 -8.46 8.38
N ALA A 69 9.75 -7.96 7.14
CA ALA A 69 9.57 -6.55 6.86
C ALA A 69 8.89 -6.33 5.50
N VAL A 70 8.00 -5.33 5.44
CA VAL A 70 7.26 -4.91 4.22
C VAL A 70 7.44 -3.41 3.95
N ALA A 71 8.04 -3.07 2.82
CA ALA A 71 8.23 -1.68 2.37
C ALA A 71 7.22 -1.43 1.26
N VAL A 72 6.40 -0.40 1.38
CA VAL A 72 5.37 -0.10 0.38
C VAL A 72 5.62 1.26 -0.24
N HIS A 73 5.89 1.26 -1.55
CA HIS A 73 6.00 2.47 -2.34
C HIS A 73 4.65 2.78 -2.96
N VAL A 74 4.08 3.92 -2.61
CA VAL A 74 2.75 4.35 -3.04
C VAL A 74 2.88 5.40 -4.14
N TYR A 75 2.18 5.18 -5.25
CA TYR A 75 2.04 6.12 -6.36
C TYR A 75 0.56 6.41 -6.59
N LEU A 76 0.20 7.63 -7.03
CA LEU A 76 -1.17 7.87 -7.47
C LEU A 76 -1.41 7.15 -8.81
N MET A 77 -2.64 6.73 -9.06
CA MET A 77 -3.01 6.07 -10.32
C MET A 77 -2.80 6.95 -11.56
N THR A 78 -2.87 8.27 -11.38
CA THR A 78 -2.61 9.27 -12.41
C THR A 78 -1.13 9.39 -12.76
N ASP A 79 -0.23 8.88 -11.91
CA ASP A 79 1.20 9.13 -12.04
C ASP A 79 1.90 8.05 -12.87
N LYS A 80 2.86 8.49 -13.68
CA LYS A 80 3.86 7.60 -14.26
C LYS A 80 4.80 7.17 -13.14
N ILE A 81 4.96 5.87 -12.93
CA ILE A 81 5.95 5.32 -11.99
C ILE A 81 7.33 5.61 -12.57
N LYS A 82 7.90 6.75 -12.18
CA LYS A 82 9.30 7.14 -12.43
C LYS A 82 9.95 7.34 -11.07
N GLY A 83 11.23 6.98 -10.95
CA GLY A 83 11.92 6.68 -9.68
C GLY A 83 11.72 7.67 -8.52
N HIS A 84 11.44 8.94 -8.78
CA HIS A 84 11.28 9.98 -7.75
C HIS A 84 9.83 10.43 -7.49
N ASN A 85 8.83 9.98 -8.26
CA ASN A 85 7.43 10.43 -8.13
C ASN A 85 6.60 9.54 -7.19
N TRP A 86 7.17 9.06 -6.09
CA TRP A 86 6.39 8.34 -5.09
C TRP A 86 5.63 9.34 -4.23
N TYR A 87 4.37 9.05 -3.94
CA TYR A 87 3.48 9.87 -3.12
C TYR A 87 3.77 9.65 -1.63
N ALA A 88 3.96 8.39 -1.24
CA ALA A 88 4.31 8.01 0.11
C ALA A 88 5.10 6.69 0.13
N MET A 89 5.93 6.52 1.14
CA MET A 89 6.65 5.30 1.44
C MET A 89 6.28 4.84 2.84
N TYR A 90 5.98 3.55 2.98
CA TYR A 90 5.61 2.94 4.24
C TYR A 90 6.60 1.84 4.60
N HIS A 91 7.10 1.83 5.83
CA HIS A 91 7.91 0.74 6.37
C HIS A 91 7.15 0.05 7.49
N PHE A 92 6.83 -1.22 7.27
CA PHE A 92 6.24 -2.10 8.27
C PHE A 92 7.27 -3.13 8.71
N ALA A 93 7.85 -2.90 9.88
CA ALA A 93 8.96 -3.66 10.43
C ALA A 93 9.01 -3.48 11.97
N PRO A 94 9.82 -4.29 12.69
CA PRO A 94 10.11 -4.05 14.10
C PRO A 94 10.58 -2.62 14.36
N GLY A 95 9.91 -1.92 15.29
CA GLY A 95 10.17 -0.51 15.59
C GLY A 95 9.85 0.46 14.45
N GLY A 96 9.33 0.00 13.32
CA GLY A 96 9.11 0.82 12.12
C GLY A 96 10.37 1.05 11.30
N GLU A 97 11.44 0.30 11.55
CA GLU A 97 12.72 0.43 10.87
C GLU A 97 13.03 -0.80 10.04
N TRP A 98 13.22 -0.59 8.74
CA TRP A 98 13.56 -1.67 7.79
C TRP A 98 14.79 -2.48 8.20
N GLY A 99 15.81 -1.80 8.72
CA GLY A 99 17.06 -2.40 9.15
C GLY A 99 16.92 -3.30 10.39
N LYS A 100 15.90 -3.09 11.21
CA LYS A 100 15.61 -3.90 12.41
C LYS A 100 14.86 -5.19 12.10
N ALA A 101 14.63 -5.50 10.82
CA ALA A 101 13.99 -6.74 10.41
C ALA A 101 14.79 -7.96 10.89
N ALA A 102 14.14 -8.81 11.69
CA ALA A 102 14.71 -10.05 12.21
C ALA A 102 13.62 -11.13 12.26
N ALA A 103 14.04 -12.40 12.20
CA ALA A 103 13.15 -13.53 12.41
C ALA A 103 12.75 -13.63 13.89
N GLY A 104 11.52 -14.09 14.16
CA GLY A 104 11.05 -14.36 15.52
C GLY A 104 10.61 -13.13 16.34
N VAL A 105 10.62 -11.92 15.76
CA VAL A 105 10.12 -10.72 16.46
C VAL A 105 8.60 -10.80 16.61
N PRO A 106 8.04 -10.55 17.82
CA PRO A 106 6.60 -10.58 18.03
C PRO A 106 5.89 -9.45 17.27
N PHE A 107 4.66 -9.70 16.84
CA PHE A 107 3.86 -8.72 16.10
C PHE A 107 3.65 -7.39 16.85
N SER A 108 3.65 -7.42 18.20
CA SER A 108 3.55 -6.23 19.06
C SER A 108 4.63 -5.19 18.81
N ASP A 109 5.80 -5.62 18.34
CA ASP A 109 6.94 -4.75 18.13
C ASP A 109 6.94 -4.10 16.74
N TYR A 110 6.05 -4.56 15.85
CA TYR A 110 5.93 -3.99 14.52
C TYR A 110 5.26 -2.63 14.57
N ARG A 111 5.86 -1.65 13.90
CA ARG A 111 5.29 -0.32 13.69
C ARG A 111 5.22 -0.02 12.21
N LEU A 112 4.23 0.76 11.82
CA LEU A 112 4.09 1.30 10.47
C LEU A 112 4.64 2.73 10.46
N LYS A 113 5.85 2.91 9.94
CA LYS A 113 6.42 4.24 9.69
C LYS A 113 5.98 4.72 8.30
N VAL A 114 5.64 6.00 8.18
CA VAL A 114 5.16 6.60 6.93
C VAL A 114 6.00 7.83 6.62
N GLU A 115 6.43 7.93 5.37
CA GLU A 115 7.17 9.05 4.82
C GLU A 115 6.38 9.57 3.62
N PHE A 116 6.00 10.84 3.61
CA PHE A 116 5.29 11.48 2.51
C PHE A 116 6.27 12.29 1.68
N ASN A 117 6.13 12.26 0.36
CA ASN A 117 6.91 13.12 -0.50
C ASN A 117 6.30 14.53 -0.48
N THR A 118 7.07 15.49 0.04
CA THR A 118 6.64 16.87 0.29
C THR A 118 6.38 17.68 -0.98
N GLU A 119 6.89 17.29 -2.14
CA GLU A 119 6.71 18.05 -3.39
C GLU A 119 5.27 17.99 -3.95
N ASP A 120 4.56 16.88 -3.77
CA ASP A 120 3.17 16.73 -4.26
C ASP A 120 2.10 17.17 -3.24
N MET A 121 2.49 17.52 -2.01
CA MET A 121 1.54 18.08 -1.02
C MET A 121 1.09 19.52 -1.32
N ARG A 122 1.74 20.22 -2.27
CA ARG A 122 1.33 21.59 -2.69
C ARG A 122 0.20 21.62 -3.72
N LYS A 123 -0.26 20.46 -4.22
CA LYS A 123 -1.32 20.35 -5.24
C LYS A 123 -2.68 19.89 -4.68
N LEU A 124 -2.79 19.80 -3.35
CA LEU A 124 -4.05 19.60 -2.62
C LEU A 124 -4.45 20.91 -1.93
#